data_AF-A0A381UVX8-F1
#
_entry.id   AF-A0A381UVX8-F1
#
_cell.length_a   1.000
_cell.length_b   1.000
_cell.length_c   1.000
_cell.angle_alpha   90.00
_cell.angle_beta   90.00
_cell.angle_gamma   90.00
#
_symmetry.space_group_name_H-M   'P 1'
#
loop_
_entity.id
_entity.type
_entity.pdbx_description
1 polymer ?
#
loop_
_entity_poly.entity_id
_entity_poly.type
_entity_poly.pdbx_seq_one_letter_code
_entity_poly.pdbx_strand_id
1 'polypeptide(L)' 'VEVRGSGVYAHLKELRQLDFVEHQNVGRTKIYSTTEKFQKYFGIQGDIDIVKQKLFKRRRKEPEITA' A
#
# COMPACT_ATOMS: atom_id res chain seq x y z
N VAL A 1 10.52 12.14 1.77
CA VAL A 1 9.83 11.69 3.00
C VAL A 1 9.60 10.19 2.90
N GLU A 2 10.40 9.38 3.59
CA GLU A 2 10.07 7.98 3.83
C GLU A 2 8.88 7.95 4.80
N VAL A 3 7.68 7.72 4.28
CA VAL A 3 6.41 7.89 5.01
C VAL A 3 6.28 6.94 6.21
N ARG A 4 7.11 5.89 6.29
CA ARG A 4 7.07 4.87 7.34
C ARG A 4 8.51 4.50 7.68
N GLY A 5 8.95 4.74 8.92
CA GLY A 5 10.31 4.45 9.39
C GLY A 5 10.68 2.96 9.36
N SER A 6 11.72 2.57 10.09
CA SER A 6 12.35 1.23 10.05
C SER A 6 11.41 0.04 10.29
N GLY A 7 10.30 0.22 11.02
CA GLY A 7 9.30 -0.84 11.26
C GLY A 7 8.58 -1.34 10.00
N VAL A 8 8.67 -0.61 8.88
CA VAL A 8 7.99 -0.98 7.62
C VAL A 8 8.44 -2.33 7.05
N TYR A 9 9.69 -2.73 7.28
CA TYR A 9 10.22 -3.98 6.72
C TYR A 9 9.57 -5.23 7.33
N ALA A 10 9.18 -5.17 8.61
CA ALA A 10 8.44 -6.26 9.25
C ALA A 10 7.07 -6.46 8.59
N HIS A 11 6.36 -5.36 8.34
CA HIS A 11 5.07 -5.40 7.63
C HIS A 11 5.21 -5.85 6.17
N LEU A 12 6.25 -5.40 5.46
CA LEU A 12 6.51 -5.85 4.09
C LEU A 12 6.79 -7.36 4.04
N LYS A 13 7.46 -7.92 5.06
CA LYS A 13 7.70 -9.35 5.18
C LYS A 13 6.38 -10.11 5.37
N GLU A 14 5.54 -9.66 6.30
CA GLU A 14 4.25 -10.27 6.60
C GLU A 14 3.30 -10.22 5.39
N LEU A 15 3.16 -9.04 4.75
CA LEU A 15 2.32 -8.87 3.56
C LEU A 15 2.78 -9.76 2.41
N ARG A 16 4.09 -10.01 2.27
CA ARG A 16 4.62 -10.93 1.27
C ARG A 16 4.30 -12.38 1.62
N GLN A 17 4.44 -12.78 2.89
CA GLN A 17 4.09 -14.13 3.34
C GLN A 17 2.61 -14.45 3.13
N LEU A 18 1.75 -13.42 3.17
CA LEU A 18 0.32 -13.54 2.89
C LEU A 18 -0.03 -13.44 1.40
N ASP A 19 0.95 -13.33 0.49
CA ASP A 19 0.78 -13.08 -0.95
C ASP A 19 -0.07 -11.84 -1.28
N PHE A 20 -0.06 -10.84 -0.39
CA PHE A 20 -0.76 -9.58 -0.62
C PHE A 20 0.07 -8.57 -1.39
N VAL A 21 1.39 -8.67 -1.31
CA VAL A 21 2.31 -7.83 -2.08
C VAL A 21 3.40 -8.66 -2.75
N GLU A 22 3.77 -8.22 -3.94
CA GLU A 22 4.91 -8.72 -4.69
C GLU A 22 5.97 -7.63 -4.82
N HIS A 23 7.17 -8.00 -5.26
CA HIS A 23 8.21 -7.03 -5.55
C HIS A 23 9.01 -7.34 -6.80
N GLN A 24 9.38 -6.28 -7.49
CA GLN A 24 10.36 -6.31 -8.57
C GLN A 24 11.67 -5.66 -8.09
N ASN A 25 12.79 -6.34 -8.34
CA ASN A 25 14.10 -5.76 -8.08
C ASN A 25 14.47 -4.83 -9.23
N VAL A 26 14.69 -3.55 -8.93
CA VAL A 26 15.16 -2.54 -9.88
C VAL A 26 16.48 -1.99 -9.34
N GLY A 27 17.57 -2.64 -9.75
CA GLY A 27 18.90 -2.39 -9.21
C GLY A 27 18.99 -2.73 -7.72
N ARG A 28 19.41 -1.76 -6.89
CA ARG A 28 19.48 -1.89 -5.43
C ARG A 28 18.13 -1.66 -4.74
N THR A 29 17.13 -1.20 -5.47
CA THR A 29 15.81 -0.85 -4.95
C THR A 29 14.80 -1.95 -5.24
N LYS A 30 13.83 -2.13 -4.34
CA LYS A 30 12.68 -3.02 -4.57
C LYS A 30 11.42 -2.18 -4.75
N ILE A 31 10.74 -2.36 -5.87
CA ILE A 31 9.44 -1.77 -6.13
C ILE A 31 8.40 -2.80 -5.71
N TYR A 32 7.50 -2.42 -4.79
CA TYR A 32 6.44 -3.29 -4.29
C TYR A 32 5.10 -2.92 -4.90
N SER A 33 4.32 -3.95 -5.25
CA SER A 33 2.98 -3.82 -5.83
C SER A 33 1.99 -4.73 -5.10
N THR A 34 0.70 -4.38 -5.11
CA THR A 34 -0.37 -5.22 -4.56
C THR A 34 -0.77 -6.29 -5.57
N THR A 35 -1.04 -7.51 -5.09
CA THR A 35 -1.46 -8.63 -5.93
C THR A 35 -2.97 -8.66 -6.16
N GLU A 36 -3.44 -9.53 -7.06
CA GLU A 36 -4.87 -9.82 -7.20
C GLU A 36 -5.50 -10.35 -5.90
N LYS A 37 -4.76 -11.13 -5.11
CA LYS A 37 -5.25 -11.69 -3.84
C LYS A 37 -5.60 -10.56 -2.87
N PHE A 38 -4.77 -9.53 -2.80
CA PHE A 38 -5.06 -8.33 -2.02
C PHE A 38 -6.37 -7.67 -2.48
N GLN A 39 -6.53 -7.47 -3.79
CA GLN A 39 -7.74 -6.88 -4.35
C GLN A 39 -9.00 -7.69 -3.99
N LYS A 40 -8.95 -9.01 -4.17
CA LYS A 40 -10.03 -9.94 -3.84
C LYS A 40 -10.35 -9.93 -2.34
N TYR A 41 -9.34 -9.99 -1.48
CA TYR A 41 -9.50 -9.98 -0.03
C TYR A 41 -10.14 -8.69 0.49
N PHE A 42 -9.77 -7.53 -0.06
CA PHE A 42 -10.31 -6.23 0.33
C PHE A 42 -11.54 -5.79 -0.48
N GLY A 43 -12.07 -6.65 -1.37
CA GLY A 43 -13.24 -6.32 -2.20
C GLY A 43 -13.01 -5.13 -3.14
N ILE A 44 -11.78 -4.96 -3.62
CA ILE A 44 -11.44 -3.94 -4.61
C ILE A 44 -11.57 -4.56 -5.99
N GLN A 45 -12.52 -4.05 -6.77
CA GLN A 45 -12.73 -4.45 -8.16
C GLN A 45 -12.15 -3.38 -9.07
N GLY A 46 -11.42 -3.80 -10.10
CA GLY A 46 -10.83 -2.93 -11.12
C GLY A 46 -9.32 -2.73 -11.01
N ASP A 47 -8.80 -1.81 -11.81
CA ASP A 47 -7.37 -1.62 -12.02
C ASP A 47 -6.63 -0.98 -10.84
N ILE A 48 -5.30 -0.98 -10.93
CA ILE A 48 -4.41 -0.47 -9.88
C ILE A 48 -4.69 1.00 -9.52
N ASP A 49 -5.21 1.80 -10.46
CA ASP A 49 -5.64 3.17 -10.21
C ASP A 49 -6.86 3.25 -9.28
N ILE A 50 -7.82 2.32 -9.41
CA ILE A 50 -8.96 2.20 -8.49
C ILE A 50 -8.48 1.76 -7.11
N VAL A 51 -7.51 0.85 -7.04
CA VAL A 51 -6.87 0.43 -5.77
C VAL A 51 -6.25 1.65 -5.08
N LYS A 52 -5.43 2.43 -5.78
CA LYS A 52 -4.81 3.64 -5.25
C LYS A 52 -5.88 4.63 -4.79
N GLN A 53 -6.89 4.91 -5.60
CA GLN A 53 -7.96 5.83 -5.23
C GLN A 53 -8.70 5.41 -3.95
N LYS A 54 -9.06 4.12 -3.80
CA LYS A 54 -9.72 3.62 -2.57
C LYS A 54 -8.82 3.72 -1.34
N LEU A 55 -7.52 3.44 -1.48
CA LEU A 55 -6.57 3.52 -0.37
C LEU A 55 -6.29 4.96 0.07
N PHE A 56 -6.21 5.91 -0.88
CA PHE A 56 -5.88 7.31 -0.58
C PHE A 56 -7.11 8.19 -0.30
N LYS A 57 -8.32 7.82 -0.74
CA LYS A 57 -9.56 8.54 -0.37
C LYS A 57 -9.81 8.59 1.14
N ARG A 58 -9.26 7.65 1.90
CA ARG A 58 -9.41 7.59 3.36
C ARG A 58 -8.47 8.54 4.13
N ARG A 59 -7.74 9.42 3.44
CA ARG A 59 -6.75 10.35 4.03
C ARG A 59 -7.06 11.81 3.71
N ARG A 60 -8.23 12.30 4.14
CA ARG A 60 -8.43 13.73 4.50
C ARG A 60 -9.50 13.84 5.60
N LYS A 61 -9.05 13.79 6.86
CA LYS A 61 -9.62 14.69 7.87
C LYS A 61 -8.57 15.78 7.99
N GLU A 62 -8.78 16.87 7.26
CA GLU A 62 -8.03 18.10 7.46
C GLU A 62 -8.32 18.52 8.92
N PRO A 63 -7.32 18.84 9.76
CA PRO A 63 -7.61 19.46 11.02
C PRO A 63 -8.23 20.82 10.71
N GLU A 64 -9.52 21.01 10.99
CA GLU A 64 -10.10 22.34 11.06
C GLU A 64 -9.32 23.11 12.13
N ILE A 65 -8.37 23.94 11.71
CA ILE A 65 -7.75 24.93 12.57
C ILE A 65 -8.84 25.97 12.80
N THR A 66 -9.59 25.81 13.89
CA THR A 66 -10.46 26.85 14.40
C THR A 66 -9.55 27.94 14.98
N ALA A 67 -9.56 29.10 14.34
CA ALA A 67 -8.90 30.32 14.82
C ALA A 67 -9.76 31.01 15.88
#